data_AF-A0A968VI08-F1
#
_entry.id   AF-A0A968VI08-F1
#
_cell.length_a   1.000
_cell.length_b   1.000
_cell.length_c   1.000
_cell.angle_alpha   90.00
_cell.angle_beta   90.00
_cell.angle_gamma   90.00
#
_symmetry.space_group_name_H-M   'P 1'
#
loop_
_entity.id
_entity.type
_entity.pdbx_description
1 polymer ?
#
loop_
_entity_poly.entity_id
_entity_poly.type
_entity_poly.pdbx_seq_one_letter_code
_entity_poly.pdbx_strand_id
1 'polypeptide(L)'
;MNQQKLTSLARQGDCRAIAQLVPFWLVSQEVIADVSLSEGRLEISLYALCNIDKTLAVRQIQQNLLRLAPPQVRRLHIQLQSSDERCLWQETVELIPSPSPIASQPADLSQNGAFPGEVPAETPQAKTPPPRPARPQKDLGLLFLERVDLFKIGFLALLATHIPLRASEYTVRGFLRGGDRVMVFLHNVNLIFHEAGHVFWAIFGQFIGVLGGSLMQILIPTMMLGNFLFTKQWYAAAIALWWVGQNFMDVSIYIKDAGEQILPLLGGEAVIHDWFYLLGRLKLLQQDDLVGNFAYGIGLGLCLLALLAGAYFSQTFSESHFDN
;
A
#
# COMPACT_ATOMS: atom_id res chain seq x y z
N MET A 1 -24.31 -13.79 -7.81
CA MET A 1 -23.50 -14.24 -8.97
C MET A 1 -22.03 -13.96 -8.64
N ASN A 2 -21.10 -14.89 -8.86
CA ASN A 2 -19.68 -14.72 -8.48
C ASN A 2 -19.02 -13.55 -9.26
N GLN A 3 -18.27 -12.68 -8.59
CA GLN A 3 -17.61 -11.49 -9.15
C GLN A 3 -16.68 -11.82 -10.33
N GLN A 4 -16.02 -12.98 -10.30
CA GLN A 4 -15.19 -13.45 -11.42
C GLN A 4 -16.01 -13.70 -12.70
N LYS A 5 -17.24 -14.21 -12.55
CA LYS A 5 -18.17 -14.42 -13.66
C LYS A 5 -18.66 -13.07 -14.21
N LEU A 6 -18.93 -12.09 -13.35
CA LEU A 6 -19.30 -10.73 -13.74
C LEU A 6 -18.19 -10.03 -14.54
N THR A 7 -16.94 -10.09 -14.07
CA THR A 7 -15.81 -9.51 -14.81
C THR A 7 -15.62 -10.17 -16.18
N SER A 8 -15.82 -11.49 -16.28
CA SER A 8 -15.72 -12.19 -17.56
C SER A 8 -16.79 -11.76 -18.58
N LEU A 9 -18.04 -11.55 -18.12
CA LEU A 9 -19.15 -11.07 -18.94
C LEU A 9 -18.97 -9.60 -19.34
N ALA A 10 -18.48 -8.76 -18.42
CA ALA A 10 -18.18 -7.35 -18.70
C ALA A 10 -17.07 -7.19 -19.75
N ARG A 11 -16.04 -8.05 -19.73
CA ARG A 11 -15.00 -8.10 -20.78
C ARG A 11 -15.56 -8.48 -22.15
N GLN A 12 -16.66 -9.21 -22.20
CA GLN A 12 -17.37 -9.56 -23.43
C GLN A 12 -18.33 -8.45 -23.90
N GLY A 13 -18.44 -7.34 -23.17
CA GLY A 13 -19.31 -6.21 -23.50
C GLY A 13 -20.73 -6.32 -22.94
N ASP A 14 -21.00 -7.24 -22.00
CA ASP A 14 -22.32 -7.36 -21.36
C ASP A 14 -22.63 -6.12 -20.50
N CYS A 15 -23.64 -5.36 -20.92
CA CYS A 15 -24.05 -4.12 -20.28
C CYS A 15 -24.60 -4.34 -18.87
N ARG A 16 -25.29 -5.46 -18.62
CA ARG A 16 -25.82 -5.79 -17.28
C ARG A 16 -24.68 -6.13 -16.32
N ALA A 17 -23.64 -6.78 -16.82
CA ALA A 17 -22.44 -7.05 -16.02
C ALA A 17 -21.66 -5.77 -15.72
N ILE A 18 -21.56 -4.84 -16.68
CA ILE A 18 -20.95 -3.52 -16.45
C ILE A 18 -21.76 -2.71 -15.44
N ALA A 19 -23.09 -2.64 -15.57
CA ALA A 19 -23.99 -1.98 -14.63
C ALA A 19 -23.81 -2.48 -13.19
N GLN A 20 -23.67 -3.79 -13.03
CA GLN A 20 -23.44 -4.38 -11.71
C GLN A 20 -22.04 -4.10 -11.16
N LEU A 21 -21.04 -3.78 -11.98
CA LEU A 21 -19.68 -3.48 -11.54
C LEU A 21 -19.46 -2.00 -11.21
N VAL A 22 -20.18 -1.08 -11.86
CA VAL A 22 -20.04 0.38 -11.68
C VAL A 22 -20.17 0.82 -10.21
N PRO A 23 -21.16 0.35 -9.42
CA PRO A 23 -21.27 0.70 -8.00
C PRO A 23 -20.03 0.31 -7.19
N PHE A 24 -19.36 -0.79 -7.54
CA PHE A 24 -18.14 -1.22 -6.85
C PHE A 24 -16.91 -0.39 -7.22
N TRP A 25 -16.96 0.38 -8.31
CA TRP A 25 -15.88 1.30 -8.68
C TRP A 25 -15.99 2.64 -7.97
N LEU A 26 -17.17 2.97 -7.44
CA LEU A 26 -17.45 4.22 -6.77
C LEU A 26 -17.34 4.02 -5.24
N VAL A 27 -16.85 5.05 -4.55
CA VAL A 27 -16.55 5.00 -3.10
C VAL A 27 -17.82 4.96 -2.23
N SER A 28 -18.99 5.27 -2.80
CA SER A 28 -20.28 5.33 -2.10
C SER A 28 -21.13 4.09 -2.38
N GLN A 29 -21.54 3.37 -1.34
CA GLN A 29 -22.34 2.14 -1.45
C GLN A 29 -23.83 2.35 -1.77
N GLU A 30 -24.28 3.61 -1.91
CA GLU A 30 -25.67 3.96 -2.21
C GLU A 30 -25.84 4.49 -3.64
N VAL A 31 -25.16 3.85 -4.61
CA VAL A 31 -25.26 4.21 -6.03
C VAL A 31 -25.81 3.04 -6.83
N ILE A 32 -26.91 3.29 -7.53
CA ILE A 32 -27.47 2.38 -8.52
C ILE A 32 -27.00 2.87 -9.89
N ALA A 33 -26.49 1.97 -10.72
CA ALA A 33 -26.09 2.28 -12.09
C ALA A 33 -26.99 1.51 -13.05
N ASP A 34 -27.59 2.22 -13.99
CA ASP A 34 -28.16 1.61 -15.19
C ASP A 34 -27.22 1.87 -16.37
N VAL A 35 -27.06 0.86 -17.23
CA VAL A 35 -26.11 0.93 -18.35
C VAL A 35 -26.78 0.43 -19.61
N SER A 36 -26.79 1.28 -20.63
CA SER A 36 -27.29 0.96 -21.96
C SER A 36 -26.16 1.11 -22.99
N LEU A 37 -26.22 0.30 -24.05
CA LEU A 37 -25.29 0.38 -25.18
C LEU A 37 -26.09 0.60 -26.45
N SER A 38 -25.89 1.76 -27.07
CA SER A 38 -26.50 2.12 -28.36
C SER A 38 -25.38 2.55 -29.32
N GLU A 39 -25.28 1.91 -30.48
CA GLU A 39 -24.36 2.29 -31.57
C GLU A 39 -22.90 2.56 -31.16
N GLY A 40 -22.35 1.79 -30.21
CA GLY A 40 -20.97 1.94 -29.71
C GLY A 40 -20.76 3.08 -28.71
N ARG A 41 -21.84 3.70 -28.23
CA ARG A 41 -21.90 4.60 -27.07
C ARG A 41 -22.42 3.83 -25.87
N LEU A 42 -21.63 3.79 -24.80
CA LEU A 42 -22.07 3.27 -23.52
C LEU A 42 -22.62 4.42 -22.70
N GLU A 43 -23.91 4.37 -22.37
CA GLU A 43 -24.57 5.34 -21.50
C GLU A 43 -24.67 4.75 -20.10
N ILE A 44 -24.17 5.47 -19.11
CA ILE A 44 -24.18 5.08 -17.69
C ILE A 44 -24.98 6.12 -16.93
N SER A 45 -26.15 5.72 -16.47
CA SER A 45 -27.03 6.53 -15.62
C SER A 45 -26.82 6.12 -14.17
N LEU A 46 -26.28 7.05 -13.37
CA LEU A 46 -26.06 6.88 -11.94
C LEU A 46 -27.23 7.50 -11.18
N TYR A 47 -27.75 6.77 -10.19
CA TYR A 47 -28.77 7.22 -9.26
C TYR A 47 -28.17 7.14 -7.85
N ALA A 48 -28.09 8.27 -7.16
CA ALA A 48 -27.49 8.35 -5.83
C ALA A 48 -28.30 9.25 -4.89
N LEU A 49 -28.35 8.90 -3.60
CA LEU A 49 -28.97 9.70 -2.55
C LEU A 49 -28.10 10.87 -2.07
N CYS A 50 -26.85 10.94 -2.53
CA CYS A 50 -25.87 11.94 -2.15
C CYS A 50 -25.15 12.54 -3.38
N ASN A 51 -24.61 13.75 -3.22
CA ASN A 51 -23.89 14.44 -4.30
C ASN A 51 -22.51 13.78 -4.52
N ILE A 52 -22.32 13.15 -5.69
CA ILE A 52 -21.05 12.52 -6.07
C ILE A 52 -20.20 13.53 -6.83
N ASP A 53 -18.91 13.64 -6.45
CA ASP A 53 -17.93 14.44 -7.19
C ASP A 53 -17.78 13.90 -8.62
N LYS A 54 -18.19 14.73 -9.59
CA LYS A 54 -18.13 14.46 -11.03
C LYS A 54 -16.73 14.03 -11.48
N THR A 55 -15.69 14.71 -11.04
CA THR A 55 -14.30 14.49 -11.52
C THR A 55 -13.78 13.14 -11.06
N LEU A 56 -14.05 12.78 -9.81
CA LEU A 56 -13.63 11.51 -9.23
C LEU A 56 -14.38 10.33 -9.86
N ALA A 57 -15.70 10.45 -10.00
CA ALA A 57 -16.55 9.41 -10.57
C ALA A 57 -16.20 9.12 -12.04
N VAL A 58 -16.08 10.16 -12.86
CA VAL A 58 -15.71 10.03 -14.28
C VAL A 58 -14.36 9.34 -14.42
N ARG A 59 -13.35 9.74 -13.62
CA ARG A 59 -12.01 9.16 -13.67
C ARG A 59 -11.99 7.68 -13.29
N GLN A 60 -12.69 7.29 -12.23
CA GLN A 60 -12.75 5.90 -11.76
C GLN A 60 -13.46 4.99 -12.76
N ILE A 61 -14.60 5.44 -13.30
CA ILE A 61 -15.35 4.69 -14.30
C ILE A 61 -14.53 4.52 -15.59
N GLN A 62 -13.89 5.60 -16.06
CA GLN A 62 -13.05 5.56 -17.26
C GLN A 62 -11.87 4.60 -17.10
N GLN A 63 -11.13 4.66 -15.98
CA GLN A 63 -9.97 3.79 -15.74
C GLN A 63 -10.35 2.31 -15.67
N ASN A 64 -11.48 1.97 -15.03
CA ASN A 64 -11.92 0.60 -14.91
C ASN A 64 -12.47 0.05 -16.23
N LEU A 65 -13.18 0.87 -17.03
CA LEU A 65 -13.61 0.48 -18.37
C LEU A 65 -12.43 0.27 -19.33
N LEU A 66 -11.39 1.11 -19.27
CA LEU A 66 -10.16 0.91 -20.05
C LEU A 66 -9.46 -0.41 -19.69
N ARG A 67 -9.46 -0.81 -18.40
CA ARG A 67 -8.91 -2.10 -17.96
C ARG A 67 -9.74 -3.31 -18.40
N LEU A 68 -11.05 -3.14 -18.54
CA LEU A 68 -11.93 -4.18 -19.07
C LEU A 68 -11.80 -4.34 -20.58
N ALA A 69 -11.34 -3.29 -21.29
CA ALA A 69 -11.14 -3.26 -22.74
C ALA A 69 -12.32 -3.85 -23.55
N PRO A 70 -13.58 -3.42 -23.32
CA PRO A 70 -14.72 -3.97 -24.04
C PRO A 70 -14.61 -3.59 -25.55
N PRO A 71 -14.68 -4.56 -26.48
CA PRO A 71 -14.27 -4.37 -27.88
C PRO A 71 -15.16 -3.42 -28.72
N GLN A 72 -16.28 -2.95 -28.17
CA GLN A 72 -17.30 -2.20 -28.91
C GLN A 72 -17.56 -0.76 -28.40
N VAL A 73 -16.91 -0.33 -27.31
CA VAL A 73 -17.21 0.97 -26.68
C VAL A 73 -16.20 2.03 -27.12
N ARG A 74 -16.65 3.06 -27.83
CA ARG A 74 -15.80 4.18 -28.30
C ARG A 74 -16.04 5.47 -27.53
N ARG A 75 -17.28 5.67 -27.07
CA ARG A 75 -17.70 6.86 -26.31
C ARG A 75 -18.47 6.44 -25.07
N LEU A 76 -18.16 7.11 -23.97
CA LEU A 76 -18.78 6.92 -22.67
C LEU A 76 -19.58 8.19 -22.33
N HIS A 77 -20.87 8.04 -22.12
CA HIS A 77 -21.73 9.10 -21.60
C HIS A 77 -22.11 8.74 -20.17
N ILE A 78 -21.86 9.63 -19.21
CA ILE A 78 -22.16 9.42 -17.80
C ILE A 78 -23.08 10.53 -17.34
N GLN A 79 -24.21 10.16 -16.74
CA GLN A 79 -25.17 11.09 -16.18
C GLN A 79 -25.45 10.72 -14.72
N LEU A 80 -25.51 11.72 -13.84
CA LEU A 80 -26.01 11.56 -12.48
C LEU A 80 -27.41 12.16 -12.36
N GLN A 81 -28.35 11.36 -11.87
CA GLN A 81 -29.72 11.78 -11.59
C GLN A 81 -30.01 11.72 -10.08
N SER A 82 -30.76 12.71 -9.59
CA SER A 82 -31.33 12.72 -8.24
C SER A 82 -32.54 11.77 -8.15
N SER A 83 -33.01 11.48 -6.94
CA SER A 83 -34.22 10.67 -6.67
C SER A 83 -35.48 11.21 -7.37
N ASP A 84 -35.51 12.51 -7.66
CA ASP A 84 -36.62 13.20 -8.35
C ASP A 84 -36.40 13.28 -9.88
N GLU A 85 -35.58 12.40 -10.45
CA GLU A 85 -35.19 12.33 -11.88
C GLU A 85 -34.53 13.61 -12.44
N ARG A 86 -34.10 14.53 -11.56
CA ARG A 86 -33.37 15.73 -11.97
C ARG A 86 -31.92 15.40 -12.30
N CYS A 87 -31.47 15.79 -13.49
CA CYS A 87 -30.07 15.68 -13.89
C CYS A 87 -29.21 16.64 -13.05
N LEU A 88 -28.29 16.09 -12.25
CA LEU A 88 -27.34 16.86 -11.44
C LEU A 88 -26.11 17.24 -12.26
N TRP A 89 -25.60 16.30 -13.06
CA TRP A 89 -24.55 16.57 -14.05
C TRP A 89 -24.52 15.48 -15.12
N GLN A 90 -23.91 15.81 -16.26
CA GLN A 90 -23.62 14.89 -17.35
C GLN A 90 -22.20 15.15 -17.90
N GLU A 91 -21.54 14.10 -18.38
CA GLU A 91 -20.21 14.16 -19.00
C GLU A 91 -20.11 13.15 -20.15
N THR A 92 -19.43 13.52 -21.23
CA THR A 92 -19.10 12.60 -22.33
C THR A 92 -17.60 12.49 -22.48
N VAL A 93 -17.07 11.27 -22.45
CA VAL A 93 -15.64 10.97 -22.50
C VAL A 93 -15.35 10.00 -23.65
N GLU A 94 -14.30 10.27 -24.41
CA GLU A 94 -13.80 9.33 -25.43
C GLU A 94 -12.83 8.32 -24.81
N LEU A 95 -13.04 7.03 -25.10
CA LEU A 95 -12.17 5.96 -24.65
C LEU A 95 -11.06 5.75 -25.68
N ILE A 96 -10.03 6.60 -25.64
CA ILE A 96 -8.83 6.42 -26.46
C ILE A 96 -7.95 5.37 -25.76
N PRO A 97 -7.60 4.24 -26.41
CA PRO A 97 -6.62 3.31 -25.86
C PRO A 97 -5.28 4.04 -25.74
N SER A 98 -4.77 4.18 -24.52
CA SER A 98 -3.47 4.83 -24.29
C SER A 98 -2.36 4.02 -24.97
N PRO A 99 -1.44 4.65 -25.72
CA PRO A 99 -0.26 3.95 -26.24
C PRO A 99 0.60 3.45 -25.07
N SER A 100 1.02 2.19 -25.14
CA SER A 100 1.95 1.59 -24.17
C SER A 100 3.25 2.39 -24.08
N PRO A 101 3.90 2.47 -22.89
CA PRO A 101 5.15 3.17 -22.76
C PRO A 101 6.25 2.41 -23.51
N ILE A 102 6.76 3.02 -24.58
CA ILE A 102 7.94 2.58 -25.31
C ILE A 102 9.15 2.72 -24.39
N ALA A 103 9.91 1.62 -24.28
CA ALA A 103 11.21 1.58 -23.63
C ALA A 103 12.22 2.43 -24.42
N SER A 104 12.91 3.34 -23.73
CA SER A 104 14.06 4.06 -24.28
C SER A 104 15.31 3.65 -23.50
N GLN A 105 16.16 2.85 -24.14
CA GLN A 105 17.56 2.64 -23.77
C GLN A 105 18.41 3.88 -24.09
N PRO A 106 19.62 4.02 -23.51
CA PRO A 106 20.44 5.23 -23.59
C PRO A 106 21.14 5.34 -24.94
N ALA A 107 21.20 6.55 -25.49
CA ALA A 107 21.99 6.85 -26.66
C ALA A 107 23.47 7.05 -26.29
N ASP A 108 24.28 6.13 -26.80
CA ASP A 108 25.71 6.24 -27.03
C ASP A 108 25.99 7.35 -28.05
N LEU A 109 26.95 8.22 -27.75
CA LEU A 109 27.57 9.14 -28.72
C LEU A 109 29.09 9.09 -28.53
N SER A 110 29.68 8.05 -29.11
CA SER A 110 31.05 8.07 -29.59
C SER A 110 31.05 8.40 -31.09
N GLN A 111 31.81 9.43 -31.49
CA GLN A 111 32.84 9.37 -32.55
C GLN A 111 33.36 10.77 -32.98
N ASN A 112 34.65 10.96 -32.71
CA ASN A 112 35.74 11.43 -33.58
C ASN A 112 35.59 12.67 -34.48
N GLY A 113 36.55 13.59 -34.28
CA GLY A 113 37.60 13.84 -35.29
C GLY A 113 37.79 15.28 -35.73
N ALA A 114 38.92 15.91 -35.35
CA ALA A 114 39.87 16.60 -36.25
C ALA A 114 40.87 17.47 -35.46
N PHE A 115 42.17 17.18 -35.62
CA PHE A 115 43.28 18.14 -35.43
C PHE A 115 43.51 18.87 -36.77
N PRO A 116 43.99 20.13 -36.78
CA PRO A 116 45.44 20.33 -36.89
C PRO A 116 46.00 21.61 -36.22
N GLY A 117 47.31 21.63 -35.97
CA GLY A 117 48.10 22.87 -35.88
C GLY A 117 49.13 22.91 -34.76
N GLU A 118 50.38 22.51 -35.07
CA GLU A 118 51.57 22.84 -34.28
C GLU A 118 51.81 24.36 -34.26
N VAL A 119 52.12 24.91 -33.08
CA VAL A 119 52.72 26.24 -32.88
C VAL A 119 53.85 26.11 -31.86
N PRO A 120 55.00 26.80 -32.02
CA PRO A 120 56.25 26.43 -31.37
C PRO A 120 56.35 26.85 -29.91
N ALA A 121 57.29 26.19 -29.23
CA ALA A 121 57.62 26.34 -27.82
C ALA A 121 58.11 27.75 -27.44
N GLU A 122 57.48 28.32 -26.42
CA GLU A 122 58.06 29.35 -25.56
C GLU A 122 58.05 28.89 -24.10
N THR A 123 59.19 29.05 -23.44
CA THR A 123 59.32 29.12 -21.97
C THR A 123 60.48 30.08 -21.67
N PRO A 124 60.58 30.71 -20.49
CA PRO A 124 59.64 30.74 -19.36
C PRO A 124 59.42 32.15 -18.77
N GLN A 125 58.25 32.41 -18.18
CA GLN A 125 58.16 33.35 -17.07
C GLN A 125 57.39 32.71 -15.92
N ALA A 126 58.07 32.61 -14.78
CA ALA A 126 57.50 32.13 -13.52
C ALA A 126 56.41 33.11 -13.05
N LYS A 127 55.16 32.82 -13.40
CA LYS A 127 54.01 33.35 -12.68
C LYS A 127 53.86 32.54 -11.40
N THR A 128 53.82 33.24 -10.27
CA THR A 128 53.39 32.69 -8.98
C THR A 128 52.11 31.87 -9.17
N PRO A 129 52.01 30.66 -8.59
CA PRO A 129 50.80 29.87 -8.73
C PRO A 129 49.62 30.68 -8.18
N PRO A 130 48.48 30.74 -8.89
CA PRO A 130 47.28 31.34 -8.32
C PRO A 130 46.99 30.64 -6.98
N PRO A 131 46.51 31.37 -5.97
CA PRO A 131 46.13 30.76 -4.70
C PRO A 131 45.21 29.59 -5.01
N ARG A 132 45.57 28.40 -4.49
CA ARG A 132 44.78 27.18 -4.64
C ARG A 132 43.33 27.54 -4.29
N PRO A 133 42.34 27.33 -5.18
CA PRO A 133 40.96 27.64 -4.84
C PRO A 133 40.66 26.95 -3.52
N ALA A 134 40.17 27.71 -2.55
CA ALA A 134 39.79 27.16 -1.25
C ALA A 134 38.90 25.95 -1.53
N ARG A 135 39.27 24.76 -1.02
CA ARG A 135 38.40 23.60 -1.11
C ARG A 135 37.04 24.08 -0.59
N PRO A 136 35.95 23.95 -1.36
CA PRO A 136 34.64 24.30 -0.84
C PRO A 136 34.48 23.50 0.44
N GLN A 137 34.42 24.20 1.57
CA GLN A 137 34.19 23.61 2.86
C GLN A 137 32.72 23.21 2.81
N LYS A 138 32.45 22.02 2.26
CA LYS A 138 31.08 21.50 2.21
C LYS A 138 30.59 21.50 3.65
N ASP A 139 29.51 22.22 3.91
CA ASP A 139 28.90 22.27 5.24
C ASP A 139 28.70 20.84 5.73
N LEU A 140 29.07 20.59 6.99
CA LEU A 140 28.94 19.25 7.59
C LEU A 140 27.49 18.74 7.49
N GLY A 141 26.52 19.66 7.52
CA GLY A 141 25.10 19.37 7.25
C GLY A 141 24.79 19.00 5.80
N LEU A 142 25.44 19.64 4.81
CA LEU A 142 25.31 19.25 3.39
C LEU A 142 25.97 17.89 3.11
N LEU A 143 27.12 17.60 3.73
CA LEU A 143 27.81 16.31 3.62
C LEU A 143 26.99 15.16 4.23
N PHE A 144 26.24 15.43 5.31
CA PHE A 144 25.33 14.46 5.91
C PHE A 144 24.13 14.17 5.00
N LEU A 145 23.52 15.21 4.40
CA LEU A 145 22.42 15.05 3.44
C LEU A 145 22.85 14.31 2.16
N GLU A 146 24.11 14.42 1.74
CA GLU A 146 24.66 13.72 0.57
C GLU A 146 24.81 12.19 0.82
N ARG A 147 24.86 11.75 2.07
CA ARG A 147 25.10 10.35 2.48
C ARG A 147 23.85 9.58 2.88
N VAL A 148 22.68 10.21 2.82
CA VAL A 148 21.45 9.60 3.33
C VAL A 148 20.36 9.65 2.28
N ASP A 149 19.73 8.50 2.07
CA ASP A 149 18.59 8.39 1.16
C ASP A 149 17.38 9.09 1.82
N LEU A 150 17.10 10.31 1.34
CA LEU A 150 16.02 11.16 1.86
C LEU A 150 14.65 10.48 1.78
N PHE A 151 14.43 9.65 0.77
CA PHE A 151 13.18 8.90 0.64
C PHE A 151 13.07 7.87 1.77
N LYS A 152 14.14 7.11 2.03
CA LYS A 152 14.17 6.12 3.13
C LYS A 152 14.00 6.76 4.50
N ILE A 153 14.64 7.90 4.75
CA ILE A 153 14.45 8.63 6.02
C ILE A 153 13.05 9.21 6.13
N GLY A 154 12.54 9.81 5.05
CA GLY A 154 11.17 10.34 5.02
C GLY A 154 10.15 9.24 5.34
N PHE A 155 10.32 8.06 4.75
CA PHE A 155 9.46 6.91 5.03
C PHE A 155 9.55 6.45 6.49
N LEU A 156 10.76 6.35 7.06
CA LEU A 156 10.91 6.02 8.48
C LEU A 156 10.33 7.06 9.41
N ALA A 157 10.44 8.35 9.08
CA ALA A 157 9.84 9.43 9.86
C ALA A 157 8.30 9.32 9.87
N LEU A 158 7.68 8.92 8.75
CA LEU A 158 6.25 8.62 8.70
C LEU A 158 5.89 7.45 9.62
N LEU A 159 6.64 6.34 9.57
CA LEU A 159 6.40 5.18 10.45
C LEU A 159 6.62 5.50 11.93
N ALA A 160 7.65 6.31 12.25
CA ALA A 160 8.00 6.70 13.61
C ALA A 160 6.95 7.64 14.23
N THR A 161 6.29 8.47 13.43
CA THR A 161 5.27 9.40 13.91
C THR A 161 3.87 8.79 13.90
N HIS A 162 3.60 7.84 13.01
CA HIS A 162 2.28 7.21 12.87
C HIS A 162 1.81 6.49 14.14
N ILE A 163 2.58 5.53 14.65
CA ILE A 163 2.17 4.72 15.82
C ILE A 163 1.90 5.61 17.06
N PRO A 164 2.78 6.55 17.46
CA PRO A 164 2.51 7.41 18.61
C PRO A 164 1.28 8.31 18.43
N LEU A 165 1.10 8.91 17.25
CA LEU A 165 -0.06 9.77 16.96
C LEU A 165 -1.38 9.02 16.91
N ARG A 166 -1.33 7.71 16.65
CA ARG A 166 -2.49 6.83 16.52
C ARG A 166 -2.58 5.79 17.62
N ALA A 167 -1.84 5.96 18.73
CA ALA A 167 -1.80 5.00 19.83
C ALA A 167 -3.19 4.72 20.42
N SER A 168 -4.10 5.70 20.41
CA SER A 168 -5.50 5.52 20.84
C SER A 168 -6.29 4.54 19.96
N GLU A 169 -5.90 4.40 18.70
CA GLU A 169 -6.57 3.54 17.72
C GLU A 169 -6.17 2.06 17.91
N TYR A 170 -5.03 1.78 18.54
CA TYR A 170 -4.60 0.43 18.92
C TYR A 170 -5.26 -0.07 20.22
N THR A 171 -6.55 0.22 20.37
CA THR A 171 -7.42 -0.26 21.46
C THR A 171 -8.72 -0.76 20.85
N VAL A 172 -9.46 -1.63 21.53
CA VAL A 172 -10.74 -2.16 21.03
C VAL A 172 -11.68 -1.03 20.61
N ARG A 173 -11.86 -0.02 21.47
CA ARG A 173 -12.70 1.14 21.18
C ARG A 173 -12.14 2.05 20.09
N GLY A 174 -10.82 2.19 20.02
CA GLY A 174 -10.16 2.95 18.96
C GLY A 174 -10.39 2.32 17.59
N PHE A 175 -10.15 1.01 17.49
CA PHE A 175 -10.37 0.24 16.29
C PHE A 175 -11.81 0.35 15.76
N LEU A 176 -12.80 0.26 16.65
CA LEU A 176 -14.22 0.43 16.30
C LEU A 176 -14.56 1.82 15.74
N ARG A 177 -13.81 2.87 16.10
CA ARG A 177 -14.01 4.22 15.53
C ARG A 177 -13.52 4.29 14.08
N GLY A 178 -12.57 3.43 13.69
CA GLY A 178 -12.00 3.43 12.34
C GLY A 178 -11.29 4.72 11.95
N GLY A 179 -10.76 5.49 12.93
CA GLY A 179 -10.18 6.81 12.70
C GLY A 179 -8.84 6.78 11.97
N ASP A 180 -8.14 5.64 12.01
CA ASP A 180 -6.87 5.40 11.32
C ASP A 180 -7.04 4.52 10.09
N ARG A 181 -7.22 5.17 8.94
CA ARG A 181 -7.38 4.50 7.64
C ARG A 181 -6.16 3.68 7.22
N VAL A 182 -4.96 4.06 7.68
CA VAL A 182 -3.72 3.33 7.35
C VAL A 182 -3.68 2.03 8.13
N MET A 183 -3.99 2.09 9.43
CA MET A 183 -4.10 0.90 10.26
C MET A 183 -5.20 -0.03 9.74
N VAL A 184 -6.40 0.48 9.43
CA VAL A 184 -7.50 -0.33 8.87
C VAL A 184 -7.12 -0.96 7.52
N PHE A 185 -6.42 -0.24 6.65
CA PHE A 185 -5.92 -0.79 5.39
C PHE A 185 -4.96 -1.96 5.64
N LEU A 186 -3.99 -1.77 6.53
CA LEU A 186 -2.99 -2.80 6.82
C LEU A 186 -3.64 -4.01 7.53
N HIS A 187 -4.58 -3.76 8.44
CA HIS A 187 -5.41 -4.77 9.07
C HIS A 187 -6.15 -5.63 8.04
N ASN A 188 -6.81 -5.02 7.04
CA ASN A 188 -7.50 -5.78 5.99
C ASN A 188 -6.56 -6.65 5.15
N VAL A 189 -5.32 -6.20 4.93
CA VAL A 189 -4.29 -7.02 4.26
C VAL A 189 -3.90 -8.20 5.16
N ASN A 190 -3.66 -7.94 6.45
CA ASN A 190 -3.32 -8.95 7.44
C ASN A 190 -4.44 -9.98 7.60
N LEU A 191 -5.70 -9.55 7.55
CA LEU A 191 -6.88 -10.38 7.69
C LEU A 191 -6.96 -11.47 6.61
N ILE A 192 -6.54 -11.18 5.38
CA ILE A 192 -6.49 -12.21 4.31
C ILE A 192 -5.58 -13.37 4.72
N PHE A 193 -4.42 -13.08 5.31
CA PHE A 193 -3.49 -14.10 5.79
C PHE A 193 -4.02 -14.80 7.05
N HIS A 194 -4.76 -14.07 7.88
CA HIS A 194 -5.43 -14.61 9.05
C HIS A 194 -6.44 -15.69 8.67
N GLU A 195 -7.38 -15.39 7.77
CA GLU A 195 -8.38 -16.36 7.32
C GLU A 195 -7.75 -17.58 6.64
N ALA A 196 -6.70 -17.35 5.83
CA ALA A 196 -5.93 -18.42 5.21
C ALA A 196 -5.23 -19.31 6.26
N GLY A 197 -4.81 -18.72 7.38
CA GLY A 197 -4.21 -19.40 8.51
C GLY A 197 -5.15 -20.43 9.13
N HIS A 198 -6.42 -20.08 9.34
CA HIS A 198 -7.40 -21.04 9.86
C HIS A 198 -7.50 -22.29 9.00
N VAL A 199 -7.60 -22.11 7.69
CA VAL A 199 -7.73 -23.20 6.73
C VAL A 199 -6.46 -24.05 6.70
N PHE A 200 -5.29 -23.41 6.63
CA PHE A 200 -4.00 -24.10 6.53
C PHE A 200 -3.69 -24.92 7.78
N TRP A 201 -3.95 -24.36 8.97
CA TRP A 201 -3.62 -24.99 10.25
C TRP A 201 -4.72 -25.89 10.81
N ALA A 202 -5.93 -25.91 10.22
CA ALA A 202 -7.04 -26.75 10.65
C ALA A 202 -6.71 -28.26 10.72
N ILE A 203 -5.78 -28.73 9.87
CA ILE A 203 -5.36 -30.14 9.85
C ILE A 203 -4.70 -30.60 11.16
N PHE A 204 -4.21 -29.67 11.98
CA PHE A 204 -3.61 -29.95 13.29
C PHE A 204 -4.63 -29.92 14.44
N GLY A 205 -5.92 -29.90 14.12
CA GLY A 205 -7.02 -29.86 15.07
C GLY A 205 -7.47 -28.44 15.40
N GLN A 206 -8.62 -28.34 16.07
CA GLN A 206 -9.33 -27.06 16.24
C GLN A 206 -8.49 -25.99 16.95
N PHE A 207 -7.76 -26.36 18.01
CA PHE A 207 -6.96 -25.37 18.77
C PHE A 207 -5.89 -24.71 17.90
N ILE A 208 -5.15 -25.51 17.13
CA ILE A 208 -4.11 -25.02 16.24
C ILE A 208 -4.73 -24.36 14.99
N GLY A 209 -5.88 -24.84 14.51
CA GLY A 209 -6.64 -24.17 13.45
C GLY A 209 -7.06 -22.75 13.84
N VAL A 210 -7.63 -22.55 15.03
CA VAL A 210 -8.02 -21.21 15.53
C VAL A 210 -6.78 -20.35 15.77
N LEU A 211 -5.76 -20.85 16.47
CA LEU A 211 -4.50 -20.13 16.66
C LEU A 211 -3.82 -19.79 15.31
N GLY A 212 -4.05 -20.63 14.31
CA GLY A 212 -3.49 -20.55 12.97
C GLY A 212 -3.75 -19.23 12.27
N GLY A 213 -4.87 -18.55 12.56
CA GLY A 213 -5.16 -17.24 11.97
C GLY A 213 -4.14 -16.20 12.37
N SER A 214 -4.05 -15.92 13.67
CA SER A 214 -3.05 -14.99 14.22
C SER A 214 -1.60 -15.43 13.91
N LEU A 215 -1.33 -16.75 13.89
CA LEU A 215 -0.01 -17.28 13.58
C LEU A 215 0.39 -17.00 12.13
N MET A 216 -0.49 -17.28 11.16
CA MET A 216 -0.20 -17.05 9.74
C MET A 216 -0.07 -15.56 9.43
N GLN A 217 -0.93 -14.74 10.04
CA GLN A 217 -0.88 -13.28 9.97
C GLN A 217 0.53 -12.73 10.33
N ILE A 218 1.17 -13.25 11.38
CA ILE A 218 2.53 -12.85 11.80
C ILE A 218 3.63 -13.55 10.97
N LEU A 219 3.39 -14.80 10.58
CA LEU A 219 4.37 -15.62 9.88
C LEU A 219 4.74 -15.05 8.50
N ILE A 220 3.76 -14.58 7.73
CA ILE A 220 3.98 -14.04 6.37
C ILE A 220 4.99 -12.88 6.36
N PRO A 221 4.80 -11.78 7.13
CA PRO A 221 5.79 -10.70 7.17
C PRO A 221 7.12 -11.16 7.78
N THR A 222 7.12 -12.17 8.66
CA THR A 222 8.35 -12.75 9.21
C THR A 222 9.13 -13.54 8.15
N MET A 223 8.46 -14.25 7.25
CA MET A 223 9.10 -14.90 6.10
C MET A 223 9.69 -13.86 5.14
N MET A 224 8.99 -12.75 4.91
CA MET A 224 9.52 -11.63 4.10
C MET A 224 10.76 -11.00 4.76
N LEU A 225 10.72 -10.79 6.08
CA LEU A 225 11.89 -10.38 6.86
C LEU A 225 13.06 -11.35 6.65
N GLY A 226 12.83 -12.65 6.82
CA GLY A 226 13.86 -13.69 6.62
C GLY A 226 14.46 -13.65 5.22
N ASN A 227 13.63 -13.48 4.18
CA ASN A 227 14.08 -13.34 2.80
C ASN A 227 14.94 -12.08 2.59
N PHE A 228 14.55 -10.93 3.15
CA PHE A 228 15.35 -9.71 3.04
C PHE A 228 16.66 -9.78 3.82
N LEU A 229 16.68 -10.46 4.97
CA LEU A 229 17.93 -10.74 5.69
C LEU A 229 18.85 -11.66 4.88
N PHE A 230 18.29 -12.74 4.30
CA PHE A 230 19.05 -13.69 3.47
C PHE A 230 19.64 -13.03 2.22
N THR A 231 18.87 -12.16 1.57
CA THR A 231 19.30 -11.40 0.38
C THR A 231 20.08 -10.13 0.73
N LYS A 232 20.40 -9.90 2.02
CA LYS A 232 21.15 -8.73 2.53
C LYS A 232 20.50 -7.38 2.18
N GLN A 233 19.20 -7.35 1.98
CA GLN A 233 18.40 -6.14 1.77
C GLN A 233 18.01 -5.53 3.12
N TRP A 234 19.00 -5.02 3.86
CA TRP A 234 18.87 -4.66 5.28
C TRP A 234 17.80 -3.60 5.58
N TYR A 235 17.67 -2.60 4.71
CA TYR A 235 16.62 -1.59 4.88
C TYR A 235 15.22 -2.20 4.69
N ALA A 236 15.03 -3.03 3.66
CA ALA A 236 13.76 -3.74 3.44
C ALA A 236 13.45 -4.72 4.58
N ALA A 237 14.47 -5.39 5.14
CA ALA A 237 14.34 -6.22 6.33
C ALA A 237 13.82 -5.40 7.52
N ALA A 238 14.34 -4.19 7.75
CA ALA A 238 13.83 -3.31 8.79
C ALA A 238 12.36 -2.96 8.58
N ILE A 239 11.92 -2.65 7.36
CA ILE A 239 10.50 -2.38 7.07
C ILE A 239 9.63 -3.63 7.30
N ALA A 240 10.09 -4.82 6.88
CA ALA A 240 9.38 -6.06 7.15
C ALA A 240 9.29 -6.35 8.66
N LEU A 241 10.34 -6.10 9.43
CA LEU A 241 10.33 -6.21 10.90
C LEU A 241 9.32 -5.24 11.54
N TRP A 242 9.21 -4.02 11.01
CA TRP A 242 8.17 -3.08 11.45
C TRP A 242 6.77 -3.64 11.20
N TRP A 243 6.54 -4.26 10.04
CA TRP A 243 5.26 -4.89 9.74
C TRP A 243 4.96 -6.11 10.63
N VAL A 244 5.97 -6.90 11.01
CA VAL A 244 5.83 -7.94 12.05
C VAL A 244 5.36 -7.31 13.37
N GLY A 245 6.01 -6.23 13.80
CA GLY A 245 5.62 -5.51 15.02
C GLY A 245 4.19 -4.97 14.97
N GLN A 246 3.78 -4.40 13.83
CA GLN A 246 2.43 -3.93 13.61
C GLN A 246 1.40 -5.07 13.71
N ASN A 247 1.71 -6.26 13.19
CA ASN A 247 0.83 -7.43 13.31
C ASN A 247 0.63 -7.87 14.76
N PHE A 248 1.67 -7.82 15.60
CA PHE A 248 1.51 -8.10 17.04
C PHE A 248 0.59 -7.09 17.74
N MET A 249 0.69 -5.80 17.39
CA MET A 249 -0.21 -4.77 17.91
C MET A 249 -1.64 -4.95 17.39
N ASP A 250 -1.82 -5.34 16.13
CA ASP A 250 -3.13 -5.64 15.53
C ASP A 250 -3.81 -6.82 16.24
N VAL A 251 -3.10 -7.96 16.36
CA VAL A 251 -3.56 -9.15 17.11
C VAL A 251 -3.86 -8.80 18.58
N SER A 252 -3.11 -7.88 19.19
CA SER A 252 -3.36 -7.47 20.58
C SER A 252 -4.76 -6.91 20.82
N ILE A 253 -5.37 -6.27 19.81
CA ILE A 253 -6.72 -5.70 19.90
C ILE A 253 -7.74 -6.84 20.05
N TYR A 254 -7.57 -7.91 19.26
CA TYR A 254 -8.41 -9.11 19.32
C TYR A 254 -8.20 -9.92 20.60
N ILE A 255 -6.98 -9.96 21.13
CA ILE A 255 -6.73 -10.57 22.44
C ILE A 255 -7.51 -9.83 23.53
N LYS A 256 -7.45 -8.49 23.55
CA LYS A 256 -8.16 -7.65 24.53
C LYS A 256 -9.68 -7.69 24.39
N ASP A 257 -10.18 -7.99 23.19
CA ASP A 257 -11.60 -8.19 22.93
C ASP A 257 -12.10 -9.57 23.37
N ALA A 258 -11.23 -10.50 23.78
CA ALA A 258 -11.64 -11.87 24.07
C ALA A 258 -12.76 -11.98 25.11
N GLY A 259 -12.76 -11.16 26.16
CA GLY A 259 -13.84 -11.14 27.15
C GLY A 259 -15.12 -10.46 26.66
N GLU A 260 -15.00 -9.30 26.01
CA GLU A 260 -16.15 -8.45 25.62
C GLU A 260 -16.82 -8.89 24.31
N GLN A 261 -16.05 -9.42 23.36
CA GLN A 261 -16.49 -9.91 22.04
C GLN A 261 -17.32 -8.86 21.27
N ILE A 262 -16.86 -7.62 21.28
CA ILE A 262 -17.55 -6.49 20.63
C ILE A 262 -17.02 -6.18 19.23
N LEU A 263 -15.86 -6.74 18.85
CA LEU A 263 -15.32 -6.54 17.51
C LEU A 263 -16.13 -7.32 16.46
N PRO A 264 -16.45 -6.69 15.31
CA PRO A 264 -17.13 -7.38 14.22
C PRO A 264 -16.19 -8.41 13.58
N LEU A 265 -16.63 -9.66 13.47
CA LEU A 265 -15.89 -10.73 12.81
C LEU A 265 -16.27 -10.88 11.34
N LEU A 266 -15.33 -11.38 10.54
CA LEU A 266 -15.60 -11.78 9.17
C LEU A 266 -16.49 -13.04 9.18
N GLY A 267 -17.73 -12.90 8.69
CA GLY A 267 -18.75 -13.96 8.74
C GLY A 267 -19.86 -13.76 9.76
N GLY A 268 -19.80 -12.67 10.55
CA GLY A 268 -20.88 -12.24 11.46
C GLY A 268 -20.95 -13.03 12.76
N GLU A 269 -22.10 -12.95 13.44
CA GLU A 269 -22.31 -13.49 14.81
C GLU A 269 -22.20 -15.02 14.93
N ALA A 270 -22.19 -15.74 13.80
CA ALA A 270 -22.09 -17.21 13.78
C ALA A 270 -20.64 -17.72 13.89
N VAL A 271 -19.65 -16.82 13.87
CA VAL A 271 -18.23 -17.17 13.89
C VAL A 271 -17.69 -17.10 15.31
N ILE A 272 -16.75 -17.99 15.61
CA ILE A 272 -16.09 -18.06 16.91
C ILE A 272 -15.12 -16.88 17.04
N HIS A 273 -15.17 -16.14 18.14
CA HIS A 273 -14.08 -15.22 18.50
C HIS A 273 -12.84 -16.03 18.88
N ASP A 274 -11.81 -15.98 18.04
CA ASP A 274 -10.61 -16.78 18.19
C ASP A 274 -9.99 -16.73 19.57
N TRP A 275 -9.72 -15.51 20.05
CA TRP A 275 -9.03 -15.32 21.32
C TRP A 275 -9.93 -15.59 22.53
N PHE A 276 -11.26 -15.46 22.40
CA PHE A 276 -12.20 -16.00 23.41
C PHE A 276 -12.06 -17.52 23.53
N TYR A 277 -12.06 -18.22 22.40
CA TYR A 277 -11.88 -19.68 22.38
C TYR A 277 -10.50 -20.07 22.94
N LEU A 278 -9.41 -19.46 22.46
CA LEU A 278 -8.05 -19.81 22.86
C LEU A 278 -7.82 -19.55 24.35
N LEU A 279 -8.14 -18.36 24.85
CA LEU A 279 -7.98 -18.03 26.27
C LEU A 279 -8.95 -18.82 27.15
N GLY A 280 -10.17 -19.09 26.67
CA GLY A 280 -11.13 -19.95 27.36
C GLY A 280 -10.58 -21.38 27.54
N ARG A 281 -9.99 -21.96 26.49
CA ARG A 281 -9.36 -23.29 26.54
C ARG A 281 -8.14 -23.32 27.45
N LEU A 282 -7.39 -22.23 27.52
CA LEU A 282 -6.24 -22.07 28.40
C LEU A 282 -6.61 -21.67 29.84
N LYS A 283 -7.90 -21.39 30.12
CA LYS A 283 -8.39 -20.83 31.39
C LYS A 283 -7.72 -19.50 31.77
N LEU A 284 -7.41 -18.69 30.75
CA LEU A 284 -6.76 -17.38 30.85
C LEU A 284 -7.66 -16.22 30.42
N LEU A 285 -8.97 -16.44 30.31
CA LEU A 285 -9.91 -15.43 29.78
C LEU A 285 -9.97 -14.16 30.64
N GLN A 286 -9.76 -14.28 31.96
CA GLN A 286 -9.72 -13.12 32.87
C GLN A 286 -8.42 -12.31 32.77
N GLN A 287 -7.46 -12.79 31.97
CA GLN A 287 -6.15 -12.19 31.76
C GLN A 287 -5.99 -11.70 30.32
N ASP A 288 -7.07 -11.60 29.56
CA ASP A 288 -7.12 -11.10 28.19
C ASP A 288 -6.41 -9.74 28.04
N ASP A 289 -6.68 -8.79 28.93
CA ASP A 289 -5.98 -7.50 28.97
C ASP A 289 -4.46 -7.64 29.15
N LEU A 290 -4.02 -8.53 30.04
CA LEU A 290 -2.60 -8.74 30.32
C LEU A 290 -1.90 -9.38 29.10
N VAL A 291 -2.49 -10.42 28.53
CA VAL A 291 -1.95 -11.12 27.35
C VAL A 291 -1.93 -10.18 26.15
N GLY A 292 -2.99 -9.39 25.98
CA GLY A 292 -3.06 -8.37 24.93
C GLY A 292 -2.01 -7.28 25.12
N ASN A 293 -1.82 -6.77 26.34
CA ASN A 293 -0.76 -5.80 26.61
C ASN A 293 0.64 -6.36 26.38
N PHE A 294 0.86 -7.65 26.66
CA PHE A 294 2.12 -8.31 26.36
C PHE A 294 2.37 -8.39 24.85
N ALA A 295 1.38 -8.80 24.06
CA ALA A 295 1.47 -8.81 22.59
C ALA A 295 1.70 -7.40 22.03
N TYR A 296 0.98 -6.39 22.53
CA TYR A 296 1.18 -5.00 22.17
C TYR A 296 2.62 -4.53 22.47
N GLY A 297 3.15 -4.88 23.65
CA GLY A 297 4.51 -4.54 24.07
C GLY A 297 5.58 -5.16 23.16
N ILE A 298 5.40 -6.43 22.75
CA ILE A 298 6.26 -7.08 21.75
C ILE A 298 6.21 -6.29 20.45
N GLY A 299 5.01 -6.00 19.95
CA GLY A 299 4.82 -5.29 18.70
C GLY A 299 5.50 -3.92 18.69
N LEU A 300 5.31 -3.14 19.77
CA LEU A 300 5.95 -1.85 19.95
C LEU A 300 7.48 -1.98 19.97
N GLY A 301 8.01 -2.95 20.71
CA GLY A 301 9.46 -3.21 20.76
C GLY A 301 10.06 -3.55 19.39
N LEU A 302 9.36 -4.38 18.60
CA LEU A 302 9.77 -4.73 17.24
C LEU A 302 9.72 -3.52 16.29
N CYS A 303 8.68 -2.68 16.38
CA CYS A 303 8.60 -1.46 15.60
C CYS A 303 9.73 -0.47 15.95
N LEU A 304 10.05 -0.30 17.24
CA LEU A 304 11.18 0.55 17.66
C LEU A 304 12.52 0.02 17.16
N LEU A 305 12.75 -1.29 17.29
CA LEU A 305 13.96 -1.93 16.76
C LEU A 305 14.06 -1.77 15.25
N ALA A 306 12.95 -1.93 14.53
CA ALA A 306 12.87 -1.71 13.09
C ALA A 306 13.20 -0.27 12.69
N LEU A 307 12.73 0.72 13.44
CA LEU A 307 13.05 2.13 13.18
C LEU A 307 14.55 2.41 13.37
N LEU A 308 15.16 1.87 14.43
CA LEU A 308 16.61 1.99 14.68
C LEU A 308 17.43 1.31 13.58
N ALA A 309 17.07 0.08 13.21
CA ALA A 309 17.72 -0.64 12.13
C ALA A 309 17.55 0.07 10.79
N GLY A 310 16.34 0.53 10.48
CA GLY A 310 16.04 1.28 9.27
C GLY A 310 16.87 2.54 9.15
N ALA A 311 16.98 3.33 10.23
CA ALA A 311 17.76 4.57 10.25
C ALA A 311 19.27 4.31 10.08
N TYR A 312 19.76 3.18 10.58
CA TYR A 312 21.13 2.76 10.34
C TYR A 312 21.37 2.36 8.88
N PHE A 313 20.46 1.57 8.29
CA PHE A 313 20.57 1.05 6.92
C PHE A 313 20.04 2.00 5.82
N SER A 314 19.52 3.17 6.17
CA SER A 314 19.12 4.22 5.22
C SER A 314 20.31 5.04 4.70
N GLN A 315 21.51 4.83 5.27
CA GLN A 315 22.73 5.48 4.82
C GLN A 315 23.12 4.97 3.43
N THR A 316 23.31 5.88 2.48
CA THR A 316 23.84 5.60 1.16
C THR A 316 25.34 5.38 1.30
N PHE A 317 25.79 4.13 1.22
CA PHE A 317 27.20 3.87 0.93
C PHE A 317 27.44 4.32 -0.51
N SER A 318 27.93 5.55 -0.67
CA SER A 318 28.56 5.95 -1.93
C SER A 318 29.79 5.08 -2.08
N GLU A 319 29.72 4.11 -3.00
CA GLU A 319 30.92 3.47 -3.55
C GLU A 319 31.79 4.59 -4.13
N SER A 320 32.73 5.05 -3.33
CA SER A 320 33.77 5.95 -3.76
C SER A 320 35.09 5.22 -3.59
N HIS A 321 35.71 4.93 -4.73
CA HIS A 321 37.13 4.62 -4.91
C HIS A 321 37.59 3.23 -4.47
N PHE A 322 37.25 2.22 -5.28
CA PHE A 322 38.13 1.08 -5.52
C PHE A 322 38.30 0.85 -7.02
N ASP A 323 39.03 1.75 -7.66
CA ASP A 323 39.82 1.46 -8.85
C ASP A 323 41.10 2.29 -8.70
N ASN A 324 42.11 1.68 -8.07
CA ASN A 324 43.51 2.12 -8.08
C ASN A 324 44.23 1.36 -9.19
#